data_AF-A0AAW5EBI9-F1
#
_entry.id   AF-A0AAW5EBI9-F1
#
_cell.length_a   1.000
_cell.length_b   1.000
_cell.length_c   1.000
_cell.angle_alpha   90.00
_cell.angle_beta   90.00
_cell.angle_gamma   90.00
#
_symmetry.space_group_name_H-M   'P 1'
#
loop_
_entity.id
_entity.type
_entity.pdbx_description
1 polymer ?
#
loop_
_entity_poly.entity_id
_entity_poly.type
_entity_poly.pdbx_seq_one_letter_code
_entity_poly.pdbx_strand_id
1 'polypeptide(L)'
;NALDTLKKALLKADVHHKVVKDLLLLIEEDVKKNGIGQKQFLEAIKTNLENILNADGKNQGFVFATKPPTVVLMVGLQGGGKTTSTVKLANYLKLRNKKVLIAACDLQRLAAVEQLKQLCEANELDLF
;
A
#
# COMPACT_ATOMS: atom_id res chain seq x y z
N ASN A 1 18.17 -25.05 6.16
CA ASN A 1 17.19 -24.76 7.25
C ASN A 1 16.67 -23.32 7.23
N ALA A 2 17.50 -22.30 6.98
CA ALA A 2 17.07 -20.90 6.99
C ALA A 2 16.01 -20.56 5.91
N LEU A 3 16.23 -20.98 4.65
CA LEU A 3 15.29 -20.73 3.55
C LEU A 3 13.91 -21.37 3.76
N ASP A 4 13.84 -22.60 4.30
CA ASP A 4 12.56 -23.25 4.61
C ASP A 4 11.80 -22.54 5.75
N THR A 5 12.52 -22.03 6.74
CA THR A 5 11.94 -21.22 7.82
C THR A 5 11.37 -19.91 7.28
N LEU A 6 12.11 -19.23 6.40
CA LEU A 6 11.66 -18.01 5.73
C LEU A 6 10.43 -18.28 4.85
N LYS A 7 10.43 -19.37 4.08
CA LYS A 7 9.29 -19.80 3.27
C LYS A 7 8.03 -19.95 4.11
N LYS A 8 8.11 -20.69 5.22
CA LYS A 8 6.98 -20.91 6.15
C LYS A 8 6.49 -19.60 6.75
N ALA A 9 7.41 -18.71 7.13
CA ALA A 9 7.05 -17.40 7.66
C ALA A 9 6.29 -16.54 6.64
N LEU A 10 6.77 -16.47 5.39
CA LEU A 10 6.12 -15.70 4.32
C LEU A 10 4.74 -16.26 3.95
N LEU A 11 4.61 -17.59 3.84
CA LEU A 11 3.32 -18.23 3.56
C LEU A 11 2.32 -18.04 4.71
N LYS A 12 2.79 -18.05 5.98
CA LYS A 12 1.96 -17.76 7.15
C LYS A 12 1.50 -16.29 7.19
N ALA A 13 2.23 -15.40 6.53
CA ALA A 13 1.89 -13.98 6.40
C ALA A 13 1.06 -13.67 5.13
N ASP A 14 0.40 -14.66 4.54
CA ASP A 14 -0.47 -14.54 3.37
C ASP A 14 0.23 -14.02 2.09
N VAL A 15 1.54 -14.18 1.98
CA VAL A 15 2.27 -13.87 0.75
C VAL A 15 1.99 -14.94 -0.31
N HIS A 16 1.62 -14.51 -1.52
CA HIS A 16 1.28 -15.40 -2.61
C HIS A 16 2.43 -16.38 -2.95
N HIS A 17 2.12 -17.68 -3.03
CA HIS A 17 3.13 -18.75 -3.15
C HIS A 17 4.13 -18.58 -4.30
N LYS A 18 3.71 -18.03 -5.45
CA LYS A 18 4.61 -17.74 -6.58
C LYS A 18 5.66 -16.69 -6.20
N VAL A 19 5.24 -15.59 -5.57
CA VAL A 19 6.14 -14.53 -5.10
C VAL A 19 7.12 -15.09 -4.07
N VAL A 20 6.65 -15.94 -3.15
CA VAL A 20 7.54 -16.61 -2.18
C VAL A 20 8.58 -17.48 -2.89
N LYS A 21 8.17 -18.28 -3.87
CA LYS A 21 9.09 -19.14 -4.63
C LYS A 21 10.16 -18.31 -5.35
N ASP A 22 9.75 -17.26 -6.05
CA ASP A 22 10.64 -16.44 -6.86
C ASP A 22 11.62 -15.66 -5.95
N LEU A 23 11.13 -15.10 -4.84
CA LEU A 23 11.95 -14.42 -3.84
C LEU A 23 13.01 -15.33 -3.21
N LEU A 24 12.65 -16.58 -2.88
CA LEU A 24 13.60 -17.53 -2.28
C LEU A 24 14.72 -17.92 -3.25
N LEU A 25 14.42 -18.04 -4.55
CA LEU A 25 15.44 -18.30 -5.58
C LEU A 25 16.42 -17.13 -5.65
N LEU A 26 15.93 -15.89 -5.69
CA LEU A 26 16.77 -14.69 -5.73
C LEU A 26 17.67 -14.57 -4.49
N ILE A 27 17.13 -14.82 -3.30
CA ILE A 27 17.92 -14.80 -2.05
C ILE A 27 18.98 -15.91 -2.06
N GLU A 28 18.63 -17.11 -2.53
CA GLU A 28 19.58 -18.22 -2.60
C GLU A 28 20.75 -17.92 -3.55
N GLU A 29 20.46 -17.35 -4.72
CA GLU A 29 21.48 -16.93 -5.69
C GLU A 29 22.40 -15.83 -5.13
N ASP A 30 21.82 -14.81 -4.50
CA ASP A 30 22.58 -13.68 -3.95
C ASP A 30 23.52 -14.11 -2.81
N VAL A 31 23.06 -15.00 -1.94
CA VAL A 31 23.88 -15.55 -0.85
C VAL A 31 24.99 -16.46 -1.37
N LYS A 32 24.71 -17.27 -2.40
CA LYS A 32 25.76 -18.09 -3.05
C LYS A 32 26.83 -17.21 -3.69
N LYS A 33 26.46 -16.07 -4.24
CA LYS A 33 27.39 -15.13 -4.89
C LYS A 33 28.22 -14.32 -3.90
N ASN A 34 27.60 -13.82 -2.83
CA ASN A 34 28.24 -12.88 -1.89
C ASN A 34 28.85 -13.58 -0.65
N GLY A 35 28.67 -14.89 -0.52
CA GLY A 35 29.22 -15.69 0.56
C GLY A 35 28.15 -16.17 1.54
N ILE A 36 28.33 -17.40 2.03
CA ILE A 36 27.39 -18.03 2.96
C ILE A 36 27.69 -17.55 4.38
N GLY A 37 26.76 -16.76 4.94
CA GLY A 37 26.86 -16.25 6.30
C GLY A 37 25.57 -15.58 6.75
N GLN A 38 25.39 -15.43 8.06
CA GLN A 38 24.17 -14.83 8.63
C GLN A 38 23.97 -13.39 8.16
N LYS A 39 25.05 -12.59 8.13
CA LYS A 39 25.00 -11.20 7.68
C LYS A 39 24.58 -11.10 6.22
N GLN A 40 25.24 -11.87 5.33
CA GLN A 40 24.95 -11.90 3.90
C GLN A 40 23.52 -12.38 3.64
N PHE A 41 23.03 -13.35 4.41
CA PHE A 41 21.65 -13.83 4.32
C PHE A 41 20.63 -12.73 4.66
N LEU A 42 20.85 -11.96 5.73
CA LEU A 42 19.97 -10.85 6.12
C LEU A 42 20.03 -9.70 5.10
N GLU A 43 21.21 -9.37 4.59
CA GLU A 43 21.38 -8.36 3.53
C GLU A 43 20.67 -8.80 2.25
N ALA A 44 20.80 -10.06 1.83
CA ALA A 44 20.11 -10.60 0.67
C ALA A 44 18.58 -10.54 0.83
N ILE A 45 18.04 -10.90 2.01
CA ILE A 45 16.59 -10.76 2.29
C ILE A 45 16.16 -9.31 2.12
N LYS A 46 16.86 -8.37 2.76
CA LYS A 46 16.51 -6.95 2.74
C LYS A 46 16.50 -6.41 1.30
N THR A 47 17.59 -6.60 0.58
CA THR A 47 17.75 -6.08 -0.78
C THR A 47 16.68 -6.66 -1.73
N ASN A 48 16.44 -7.98 -1.67
CA ASN A 48 15.45 -8.60 -2.55
C ASN A 48 14.01 -8.20 -2.19
N LEU A 49 13.69 -8.00 -0.91
CA LEU A 49 12.39 -7.44 -0.51
C LEU A 49 12.23 -5.99 -0.98
N GLU A 50 13.25 -5.15 -0.83
CA GLU A 50 13.24 -3.77 -1.33
C GLU A 50 13.01 -3.75 -2.84
N ASN A 51 13.67 -4.64 -3.59
CA ASN A 51 13.50 -4.74 -5.04
C ASN A 51 12.07 -5.15 -5.45
N ILE A 52 11.42 -6.07 -4.72
CA ILE A 52 10.03 -6.48 -5.00
C ILE A 52 9.02 -5.39 -4.61
N LEU A 53 9.28 -4.66 -3.53
CA LEU A 53 8.36 -3.66 -3.00
C LEU A 53 8.51 -2.29 -3.67
N ASN A 54 9.63 -2.04 -4.34
CA ASN A 54 9.81 -0.85 -5.16
C ASN A 54 9.09 -1.04 -6.50
N ALA A 55 8.12 -0.17 -6.78
CA ALA A 55 7.61 -0.01 -8.14
C ALA A 55 8.63 0.78 -8.99
N ASP A 56 8.61 0.57 -10.31
CA ASP A 56 9.43 1.31 -11.27
C ASP A 56 9.04 2.80 -11.29
N GLY A 57 9.56 3.54 -10.32
CA GLY A 57 9.28 4.95 -10.08
C GLY A 57 9.89 5.39 -8.75
N LYS A 58 10.53 6.56 -8.73
CA LYS A 58 10.93 7.18 -7.46
C LYS A 58 9.68 7.32 -6.58
N ASN A 59 9.83 7.18 -5.26
CA ASN A 59 8.73 7.38 -4.34
C ASN A 59 8.28 8.87 -4.38
N GLN A 60 7.33 9.21 -5.26
CA GLN A 60 6.97 10.61 -5.54
C GLN A 60 5.98 11.20 -4.52
N GLY A 61 5.52 10.40 -3.55
CA GLY A 61 4.46 10.79 -2.63
C GLY A 61 3.16 11.09 -3.38
N PHE A 62 2.38 12.04 -2.86
CA PHE A 62 1.14 12.48 -3.51
C PHE A 62 1.45 13.51 -4.61
N VAL A 63 1.09 13.19 -5.85
CA VAL A 63 1.32 14.04 -7.02
C VAL A 63 0.12 14.96 -7.25
N PHE A 64 0.36 16.27 -7.22
CA PHE A 64 -0.66 17.26 -7.53
C PHE A 64 -0.70 17.57 -9.02
N ALA A 65 -1.90 17.85 -9.55
CA ALA A 65 -2.06 18.35 -10.90
C ALA A 65 -1.41 19.73 -11.05
N THR A 66 -0.78 19.99 -12.20
CA THR A 66 -0.12 21.29 -12.50
C THR A 66 -1.09 22.46 -12.44
N LYS A 67 -2.38 22.23 -12.78
CA LYS A 67 -3.46 23.20 -12.66
C LYS A 67 -4.56 22.60 -11.77
N PRO A 68 -4.97 23.27 -10.68
CA PRO A 68 -6.08 22.80 -9.84
C PRO A 68 -7.41 22.69 -10.60
N PRO A 69 -8.33 21.81 -10.18
CA PRO A 69 -8.22 20.90 -9.04
C PRO A 69 -7.43 19.62 -9.34
N THR A 70 -6.87 18.98 -8.31
CA THR A 70 -6.36 17.61 -8.39
C THR A 70 -7.50 16.65 -8.10
N VAL A 71 -7.85 15.77 -9.04
CA VAL A 71 -8.94 14.80 -8.90
C VAL A 71 -8.37 13.42 -8.62
N VAL A 72 -8.83 12.77 -7.56
CA VAL A 72 -8.40 11.43 -7.15
C VAL A 72 -9.62 10.52 -7.04
N LEU A 73 -9.56 9.37 -7.73
CA LEU A 73 -10.59 8.33 -7.65
C LEU A 73 -10.05 7.14 -6.87
N MET A 74 -10.76 6.75 -5.81
CA MET A 74 -10.41 5.58 -5.00
C MET A 74 -11.07 4.32 -5.58
N VAL A 75 -10.26 3.45 -6.17
CA VAL A 75 -10.71 2.17 -6.77
C VAL A 75 -10.08 0.98 -6.05
N GLY A 76 -10.70 -0.20 -6.18
CA GLY A 76 -10.23 -1.43 -5.54
C GLY A 76 -11.37 -2.39 -5.18
N LEU A 77 -10.99 -3.56 -4.64
CA LEU A 77 -11.93 -4.63 -4.30
C LEU A 77 -12.93 -4.22 -3.20
N GLN A 78 -14.08 -4.91 -3.16
CA GLN A 78 -15.04 -4.75 -2.08
C GLN A 78 -14.39 -5.12 -0.74
N GLY A 79 -14.65 -4.32 0.30
CA GLY A 79 -14.01 -4.51 1.61
C GLY A 79 -12.56 -4.01 1.70
N GLY A 80 -11.93 -3.56 0.60
CA GLY A 80 -10.54 -3.06 0.59
C GLY A 80 -10.31 -1.69 1.26
N GLY A 81 -11.26 -1.21 2.07
CA GLY A 81 -11.10 0.02 2.85
C GLY A 81 -11.19 1.33 2.06
N LYS A 82 -11.72 1.32 0.82
CA LYS A 82 -11.79 2.53 -0.05
C LYS A 82 -12.37 3.76 0.65
N THR A 83 -13.58 3.67 1.21
CA THR A 83 -14.27 4.77 1.91
C THR A 83 -13.43 5.32 3.07
N THR A 84 -12.89 4.43 3.90
CA THR A 84 -12.04 4.83 5.03
C THR A 84 -10.73 5.47 4.57
N SER A 85 -10.12 4.94 3.51
CA SER A 85 -8.89 5.47 2.93
C SER A 85 -9.11 6.83 2.26
N THR A 86 -10.28 7.08 1.64
CA THR A 86 -10.67 8.39 1.12
C THR A 86 -10.63 9.44 2.23
N VAL A 87 -11.27 9.15 3.37
CA VAL A 87 -11.34 10.08 4.50
C VAL A 87 -9.97 10.30 5.13
N LYS A 88 -9.17 9.23 5.30
CA LYS A 88 -7.79 9.34 5.79
C LYS A 88 -6.92 10.21 4.89
N LEU A 89 -7.00 10.03 3.57
CA LEU A 89 -6.26 10.83 2.61
C LEU A 89 -6.71 12.29 2.63
N ALA A 90 -8.03 12.54 2.68
CA ALA A 90 -8.57 13.88 2.77
C ALA A 90 -8.11 14.60 4.05
N ASN A 91 -8.15 13.92 5.19
CA ASN A 91 -7.64 14.48 6.46
C ASN A 91 -6.12 14.73 6.40
N TYR A 92 -5.35 13.79 5.85
CA TYR A 92 -3.90 13.97 5.63
C TYR A 92 -3.57 15.21 4.78
N LEU A 93 -4.38 15.51 3.76
CA LEU A 93 -4.23 16.70 2.91
C LEU A 93 -4.73 17.97 3.60
N LYS A 94 -5.84 17.91 4.35
CA LYS A 94 -6.36 19.03 5.19
C LYS A 94 -5.30 19.49 6.20
N LEU A 95 -4.66 18.55 6.91
CA LEU A 95 -3.56 18.83 7.85
C LEU A 95 -2.34 19.49 7.19
N ARG A 96 -2.23 19.43 5.85
CA ARG A 96 -1.21 20.13 5.05
C ARG A 96 -1.74 21.39 4.38
N ASN A 97 -2.79 21.98 4.95
CA ASN A 97 -3.43 23.21 4.48
C ASN A 97 -3.94 23.14 3.04
N LYS A 98 -4.36 21.95 2.57
CA LYS A 98 -5.06 21.80 1.29
C LYS A 98 -6.57 21.88 1.51
N LYS A 99 -7.26 22.55 0.59
CA LYS A 99 -8.73 22.47 0.49
C LYS A 99 -9.09 21.17 -0.20
N VAL A 100 -9.96 20.37 0.43
CA VAL A 100 -10.35 19.05 -0.06
C VAL A 100 -11.87 18.95 -0.02
N LEU A 101 -12.45 18.51 -1.13
CA LEU A 101 -13.86 18.14 -1.22
C LEU A 101 -13.94 16.64 -1.52
N ILE A 102 -14.75 15.92 -0.76
CA ILE A 102 -15.04 14.51 -1.03
C ILE A 102 -16.35 14.43 -1.80
N ALA A 103 -16.45 13.54 -2.78
CA ALA A 103 -17.70 13.27 -3.50
C ALA A 103 -18.15 11.82 -3.26
N ALA A 104 -19.42 11.64 -2.89
CA ALA A 104 -19.99 10.31 -2.67
C ALA A 104 -20.39 9.63 -4.01
N CYS A 105 -19.50 8.81 -4.55
CA CYS A 105 -19.75 8.11 -5.84
C CYS A 105 -20.22 6.65 -5.70
N ASP A 106 -20.34 6.12 -4.48
CA ASP A 106 -20.75 4.72 -4.24
C ASP A 106 -22.25 4.62 -3.92
N LEU A 107 -23.07 4.72 -4.97
CA LEU A 107 -24.53 4.72 -4.86
C LEU A 107 -25.15 3.32 -4.80
N GLN A 108 -24.34 2.27 -5.01
CA GLN A 108 -24.83 0.89 -5.10
C GLN A 108 -24.77 0.14 -3.77
N ARG A 109 -23.80 0.45 -2.91
CA ARG A 109 -23.73 -0.17 -1.57
C ARG A 109 -24.67 0.54 -0.62
N LEU A 110 -25.55 -0.24 0.01
CA LEU A 110 -26.44 0.25 1.06
C LEU A 110 -25.64 1.00 2.14
N ALA A 111 -26.17 2.16 2.55
CA ALA A 111 -25.60 3.03 3.59
C ALA A 111 -24.19 3.57 3.30
N ALA A 112 -23.64 3.43 2.10
CA ALA A 112 -22.27 3.88 1.81
C ALA A 112 -22.14 5.41 1.85
N VAL A 113 -23.17 6.13 1.42
CA VAL A 113 -23.24 7.59 1.48
C VAL A 113 -23.32 8.06 2.94
N GLU A 114 -24.17 7.42 3.74
CA GLU A 114 -24.37 7.70 5.16
C GLU A 114 -23.10 7.42 5.97
N GLN A 115 -22.43 6.29 5.70
CA GLN A 115 -21.14 5.95 6.29
C GLN A 115 -20.11 7.04 5.98
N LEU A 116 -20.02 7.45 4.70
CA LEU A 116 -19.08 8.49 4.30
C LEU A 116 -19.40 9.83 4.96
N LYS A 117 -20.68 10.19 5.07
CA LYS A 117 -21.14 11.40 5.75
C LYS A 117 -20.71 11.43 7.22
N GLN A 118 -20.96 10.36 7.98
CA GLN A 118 -20.54 10.28 9.38
C GLN A 118 -19.01 10.42 9.54
N LEU A 119 -18.25 9.78 8.66
CA LEU A 119 -16.79 9.88 8.67
C LEU A 119 -16.30 11.29 8.33
N CYS A 120 -16.96 11.98 7.39
CA CYS A 120 -16.61 13.35 7.03
C CYS A 120 -16.94 14.32 8.16
N GLU A 121 -18.12 14.22 8.78
CA GLU A 121 -18.53 15.03 9.93
C GLU A 121 -17.57 14.86 11.10
N ALA A 122 -17.19 13.63 11.45
CA ALA A 122 -16.25 13.34 12.53
C ALA A 122 -14.83 13.91 12.32
N ASN A 123 -14.47 14.24 11.07
CA ASN A 123 -13.15 14.80 10.71
C ASN A 123 -13.26 16.25 10.18
N GLU A 124 -14.46 16.85 10.25
CA GLU A 124 -14.77 18.18 9.72
C GLU A 124 -14.30 18.34 8.25
N LEU A 125 -14.71 17.40 7.39
CA LEU A 125 -14.38 17.38 5.97
C LEU A 125 -15.60 17.75 5.13
N ASP A 126 -15.39 18.54 4.08
CA ASP A 126 -16.44 18.91 3.14
C ASP A 126 -16.84 17.70 2.26
N LEU A 127 -18.15 17.47 2.14
CA LEU A 127 -18.75 16.37 1.37
C LEU A 127 -19.77 16.92 0.36
N PHE A 128 -19.68 16.42 -0.87
CA PHE A 128 -20.64 16.58 -1.96
C PHE A 128 -21.44 15.28 -2.18
#